data_AF-A0A7S4RZN1-F1
#
_entry.id   AF-A0A7S4RZN1-F1
#
_cell.length_a   1.000
_cell.length_b   1.000
_cell.length_c   1.000
_cell.angle_alpha   90.00
_cell.angle_beta   90.00
_cell.angle_gamma   90.00
#
_symmetry.space_group_name_H-M   'P 1'
#
loop_
_entity.id
_entity.type
_entity.pdbx_description
1 polymer ?
#
loop_
_entity_poly.entity_id
_entity_poly.type
_entity_poly.pdbx_seq_one_letter_code
_entity_poly.pdbx_strand_id
1 'polypeptide(L)'
;MAKPTTIQKKSSSSSSKSILTPLQKTKSALKEIDRALHPHLRLLKRLRCKHNKGGDIYADYDDPRRMQQLAEAQTAVSLAIGTLNYIGNRLKGSDEGKKKGDPLRTELDRMRAMLVTLRKLQSSADAANAGESIKKTENEKSAEKK
;
A
#
# COMPACT_ATOMS: atom_id res chain seq x y z
N MET A 1 71.97 10.77 -14.11
CA MET A 1 70.83 11.03 -15.04
C MET A 1 69.54 10.57 -14.36
N ALA A 2 68.74 11.51 -13.84
CA ALA A 2 67.51 11.21 -13.10
C ALA A 2 66.31 11.16 -14.07
N LYS A 3 65.47 10.13 -13.94
CA LYS A 3 64.28 9.95 -14.77
C LYS A 3 63.13 10.84 -14.26
N PRO A 4 62.36 11.50 -15.14
CA PRO A 4 61.25 12.35 -14.73
C PRO A 4 60.04 11.51 -14.30
N THR A 5 59.61 11.70 -13.04
CA THR A 5 58.43 11.06 -12.47
C THR A 5 57.17 11.74 -13.01
N THR A 6 56.43 11.04 -13.87
CA THR A 6 55.17 11.53 -14.42
C THR A 6 54.06 11.35 -13.39
N ILE A 7 53.58 12.46 -12.83
CA ILE A 7 52.44 12.48 -11.91
C ILE A 7 51.16 12.30 -12.74
N GLN A 8 50.62 11.08 -12.74
CA GLN A 8 49.33 10.81 -13.36
C GLN A 8 48.19 11.37 -12.50
N LYS A 9 47.53 12.39 -13.04
CA LYS A 9 46.33 13.02 -12.48
C LYS A 9 45.14 12.06 -12.66
N LYS A 10 44.82 11.27 -11.62
CA LYS A 10 43.62 10.41 -11.59
C LYS A 10 42.35 11.26 -11.68
N SER A 11 41.66 11.19 -12.81
CA SER A 11 40.33 11.77 -13.02
C SER A 11 39.28 11.01 -12.20
N SER A 12 38.77 11.61 -11.13
CA SER A 12 37.84 11.05 -10.14
C SER A 12 36.35 11.14 -10.51
N SER A 13 35.98 11.19 -11.80
CA SER A 13 34.62 11.58 -12.22
C SER A 13 33.56 10.46 -12.23
N SER A 14 33.88 9.21 -11.89
CA SER A 14 32.94 8.08 -12.01
C SER A 14 32.33 7.55 -10.70
N SER A 15 32.80 7.95 -9.51
CA SER A 15 32.32 7.35 -8.24
C SER A 15 31.08 8.00 -7.62
N SER A 16 30.72 9.22 -8.03
CA SER A 16 29.60 9.96 -7.43
C SER A 16 28.22 9.44 -7.84
N LYS A 17 28.11 8.76 -9.00
CA LYS A 17 26.83 8.19 -9.47
C LYS A 17 26.35 7.04 -8.60
N SER A 18 27.23 6.21 -8.03
CA SER A 18 26.83 5.06 -7.20
C SER A 18 26.27 5.49 -5.84
N ILE A 19 26.79 6.57 -5.26
CA ILE A 19 26.38 7.13 -3.97
C ILE A 19 24.93 7.63 -4.00
N LEU A 20 24.47 8.16 -5.15
CA LEU A 20 23.11 8.69 -5.30
C LEU A 20 22.05 7.62 -5.61
N THR A 21 22.45 6.39 -5.92
CA THR A 21 21.50 5.32 -6.30
C THR A 21 20.47 4.99 -5.22
N PRO A 22 20.79 4.93 -3.91
CA PRO A 22 19.80 4.62 -2.89
C PRO A 22 18.75 5.74 -2.77
N LEU A 23 19.20 7.00 -2.89
CA LEU A 23 18.30 8.15 -2.82
C LEU A 23 17.34 8.20 -4.01
N GLN A 24 17.84 7.88 -5.21
CA GLN A 24 16.99 7.77 -6.41
C GLN A 24 15.95 6.65 -6.28
N LYS A 25 16.34 5.50 -5.71
CA LYS A 25 15.39 4.40 -5.42
C LYS A 25 14.31 4.85 -4.43
N THR A 26 14.69 5.53 -3.34
CA THR A 26 13.72 6.07 -2.38
C THR A 26 12.76 7.05 -3.04
N LYS A 27 13.26 7.96 -3.89
CA LYS A 27 12.42 8.89 -4.65
C LYS A 27 11.42 8.18 -5.57
N SER A 28 11.84 7.10 -6.24
CA SER A 28 10.95 6.30 -7.08
C SER A 28 9.87 5.61 -6.23
N ALA A 29 10.27 4.97 -5.14
CA ALA A 29 9.35 4.29 -4.22
C ALA A 29 8.30 5.26 -3.64
N LEU A 30 8.68 6.49 -3.31
CA LEU A 30 7.73 7.51 -2.84
C LEU A 30 6.68 7.86 -3.90
N LYS A 31 7.07 7.95 -5.18
CA LYS A 31 6.12 8.17 -6.28
C LYS A 31 5.18 6.98 -6.48
N GLU A 32 5.66 5.77 -6.27
CA GLU A 32 4.84 4.56 -6.35
C GLU A 32 3.82 4.50 -5.21
N ILE A 33 4.24 4.84 -3.98
CA ILE A 33 3.34 4.93 -2.81
C ILE A 33 2.24 5.95 -3.07
N ASP A 34 2.59 7.14 -3.58
CA ASP A 34 1.61 8.19 -3.90
C ASP A 34 0.56 7.70 -4.92
N ARG A 35 1.02 7.07 -6.01
CA ARG A 35 0.13 6.48 -7.02
C ARG A 35 -0.77 5.38 -6.45
N ALA A 36 -0.21 4.52 -5.60
CA ALA A 36 -0.96 3.41 -4.99
C ALA A 36 -2.01 3.90 -3.98
N LEU A 37 -1.75 4.99 -3.26
CA LEU A 37 -2.67 5.56 -2.27
C LEU A 37 -3.82 6.34 -2.90
N HIS A 38 -3.60 6.91 -4.09
CA HIS A 38 -4.57 7.77 -4.76
C HIS A 38 -6.02 7.22 -4.79
N PRO A 39 -6.29 5.96 -5.20
CA PRO A 39 -7.65 5.41 -5.17
C PRO A 39 -8.25 5.35 -3.77
N HIS A 40 -7.45 4.97 -2.76
CA HIS A 40 -7.89 4.89 -1.36
C HIS A 40 -8.23 6.28 -0.79
N LEU A 41 -7.39 7.28 -1.06
CA LEU A 41 -7.65 8.66 -0.63
C LEU A 41 -8.91 9.24 -1.29
N ARG A 42 -9.15 8.93 -2.58
CA ARG A 42 -10.36 9.32 -3.28
C ARG A 42 -11.60 8.67 -2.68
N LEU A 43 -11.53 7.39 -2.32
CA LEU A 43 -12.60 6.67 -1.64
C LEU A 43 -12.93 7.31 -0.28
N LEU A 44 -11.92 7.50 0.56
CA LEU A 44 -12.08 8.10 1.89
C LEU A 44 -12.65 9.53 1.82
N LYS A 45 -12.19 10.33 0.85
CA LYS A 45 -12.73 11.68 0.62
C LYS A 45 -14.20 11.64 0.24
N ARG A 46 -14.60 10.72 -0.64
CA ARG A 46 -16.00 10.55 -1.05
C ARG A 46 -16.89 10.21 0.15
N LEU A 47 -16.44 9.29 1.01
CA LEU A 47 -17.17 8.89 2.22
C LEU A 47 -17.30 10.06 3.22
N ARG A 48 -16.23 10.82 3.44
CA ARG A 48 -16.27 12.04 4.29
C ARG A 48 -17.20 13.12 3.73
N CYS A 49 -17.24 13.32 2.41
CA CYS A 49 -18.14 14.31 1.79
C CYS A 49 -19.62 13.97 1.94
N LYS A 50 -19.98 12.67 2.01
CA LYS A 50 -21.37 12.26 2.27
C LYS A 50 -21.80 12.58 3.70
N HIS A 51 -20.92 12.32 4.67
CA HIS A 51 -21.14 12.62 6.08
C HIS A 51 -21.47 14.10 6.32
N ASN A 52 -20.70 15.01 5.71
CA ASN A 52 -20.90 16.46 5.90
C ASN A 52 -22.20 17.02 5.29
N LYS A 53 -22.90 16.24 4.45
CA LYS A 53 -24.17 16.65 3.83
C LYS A 53 -25.40 16.16 4.62
N GLY A 54 -25.21 15.72 5.87
CA GLY A 54 -26.29 15.19 6.70
C GLY A 54 -26.75 13.79 6.29
N GLY A 55 -25.95 13.05 5.53
CA GLY A 55 -26.20 11.63 5.29
C GLY A 55 -26.00 10.85 6.58
N ASP A 56 -26.95 9.97 6.91
CA ASP A 56 -26.83 9.07 8.05
C ASP A 56 -25.54 8.25 7.92
N ILE A 57 -24.67 8.40 8.94
CA ILE A 57 -23.37 7.75 9.04
C ILE A 57 -23.55 6.23 9.03
N TYR A 58 -24.64 5.74 9.60
CA TYR A 58 -24.92 4.33 9.80
C TYR A 58 -25.52 3.66 8.55
N ALA A 59 -26.11 4.42 7.63
CA ALA A 59 -26.68 3.85 6.40
C ALA A 59 -25.61 3.22 5.47
N ASP A 60 -24.34 3.64 5.57
CA ASP A 60 -23.23 3.01 4.83
C ASP A 60 -22.60 1.83 5.61
N TYR A 61 -22.98 1.55 6.86
CA TYR A 61 -22.56 0.37 7.65
C TYR A 61 -23.38 -0.88 7.35
N ASP A 62 -24.56 -0.73 6.76
CA ASP A 62 -25.41 -1.88 6.40
C ASP A 62 -24.87 -2.67 5.20
N ASP A 63 -23.97 -2.08 4.38
CA ASP A 63 -23.30 -2.79 3.29
C ASP A 63 -21.94 -3.34 3.73
N PRO A 64 -21.81 -4.67 3.94
CA PRO A 64 -20.57 -5.29 4.39
C PRO A 64 -19.43 -5.10 3.38
N ARG A 65 -19.73 -4.95 2.07
CA ARG A 65 -18.70 -4.71 1.05
C ARG A 65 -18.09 -3.32 1.20
N ARG A 66 -18.91 -2.30 1.49
CA ARG A 66 -18.42 -0.93 1.71
C ARG A 66 -17.60 -0.81 2.98
N MET A 67 -18.04 -1.45 4.05
CA MET A 67 -17.29 -1.49 5.30
C MET A 67 -15.91 -2.11 5.12
N GLN A 68 -15.82 -3.18 4.34
CA GLN A 68 -14.55 -3.82 4.02
C GLN A 68 -13.64 -2.93 3.16
N GLN A 69 -14.17 -2.25 2.14
CA GLN A 69 -13.40 -1.31 1.32
C GLN A 69 -12.89 -0.12 2.14
N LEU A 70 -13.71 0.37 3.07
CA LEU A 70 -13.31 1.41 4.01
C LEU A 70 -12.16 0.93 4.91
N ALA A 71 -12.30 -0.26 5.49
CA ALA A 71 -11.25 -0.86 6.32
C ALA A 71 -9.95 -1.05 5.53
N GLU A 72 -10.01 -1.56 4.30
CA GLU A 72 -8.83 -1.71 3.46
C GLU A 72 -8.18 -0.35 3.15
N ALA A 73 -8.98 0.66 2.79
CA ALA A 73 -8.47 1.98 2.49
C ALA A 73 -7.84 2.66 3.71
N GLN A 74 -8.44 2.55 4.89
CA GLN A 74 -7.88 3.07 6.13
C GLN A 74 -6.57 2.36 6.49
N THR A 75 -6.55 1.02 6.45
CA THR A 75 -5.33 0.25 6.75
C THR A 75 -4.22 0.54 5.73
N ALA A 76 -4.53 0.69 4.45
CA ALA A 76 -3.55 1.05 3.42
C ALA A 76 -2.93 2.44 3.66
N VAL A 77 -3.75 3.43 4.02
CA VAL A 77 -3.27 4.78 4.37
C VAL A 77 -2.41 4.74 5.64
N SER A 78 -2.85 4.06 6.69
CA SER A 78 -2.07 3.91 7.93
C SER A 78 -0.72 3.22 7.69
N LEU A 79 -0.70 2.16 6.86
CA LEU A 79 0.53 1.47 6.48
C LEU A 79 1.50 2.41 5.76
N ALA A 80 0.99 3.23 4.84
CA ALA A 80 1.82 4.17 4.11
C ALA A 80 2.36 5.28 5.02
N ILE A 81 1.54 5.85 5.91
CA ILE A 81 1.99 6.83 6.91
C ILE A 81 3.10 6.24 7.80
N GLY A 82 2.89 5.03 8.33
CA GLY A 82 3.90 4.35 9.14
C GLY A 82 5.18 4.06 8.34
N THR A 83 5.07 3.70 7.07
CA THR A 83 6.22 3.47 6.18
C THR A 83 6.99 4.76 5.93
N LEU A 84 6.30 5.88 5.70
CA LEU A 84 6.92 7.20 5.54
C LEU A 84 7.63 7.65 6.82
N ASN A 85 7.02 7.44 7.98
CA ASN A 85 7.64 7.72 9.27
C ASN A 85 8.89 6.87 9.49
N TYR A 86 8.83 5.58 9.14
CA TYR A 86 9.97 4.67 9.23
C TYR A 86 11.14 5.14 8.34
N ILE A 87 10.85 5.50 7.07
CA ILE A 87 11.84 6.04 6.15
C ILE A 87 12.41 7.37 6.67
N GLY A 88 11.54 8.27 7.15
CA GLY A 88 11.94 9.56 7.71
C GLY A 88 12.88 9.43 8.90
N ASN A 89 12.60 8.50 9.82
CA ASN A 89 13.44 8.23 10.99
C ASN A 89 14.82 7.70 10.58
N ARG A 90 14.89 6.81 9.56
CA ARG A 90 16.18 6.37 8.99
C ARG A 90 16.96 7.51 8.36
N LEU A 91 16.30 8.35 7.58
CA LEU A 91 16.96 9.47 6.88
C LEU A 91 17.48 10.54 7.85
N LYS A 92 16.82 10.73 9.00
CA LYS A 92 17.29 11.62 10.06
C LYS A 92 18.51 11.10 10.83
N GLY A 93 18.90 9.84 10.62
CA GLY A 93 19.91 9.20 11.45
C GLY A 93 19.43 8.91 12.87
N SER A 94 18.14 9.07 13.19
CA SER A 94 17.59 8.67 14.50
C SER A 94 17.51 7.15 14.67
N ASP A 95 17.87 6.41 13.62
CA ASP A 95 17.83 4.97 13.51
C ASP A 95 19.26 4.39 13.42
N GLU A 96 20.16 4.84 14.31
CA GLU A 96 21.54 4.32 14.50
C GLU A 96 21.56 2.86 15.02
N GLY A 97 20.77 1.97 14.41
CA GLY A 97 20.86 0.53 14.63
C GLY A 97 19.67 -0.12 15.32
N LYS A 98 18.42 0.33 15.10
CA LYS A 98 17.27 -0.51 15.50
C LYS A 98 17.22 -1.78 14.66
N LYS A 99 17.76 -2.83 15.25
CA LYS A 99 17.79 -4.21 14.78
C LYS A 99 16.39 -4.84 14.85
N LYS A 100 16.33 -6.13 14.46
CA LYS A 100 15.22 -7.08 14.63
C LYS A 100 14.52 -6.82 15.99
N GLY A 101 13.36 -6.16 15.98
CA GLY A 101 12.65 -5.73 17.20
C GLY A 101 12.16 -4.27 17.21
N ASP A 102 12.40 -3.48 16.17
CA ASP A 102 11.82 -2.12 16.07
C ASP A 102 10.28 -2.16 16.19
N PRO A 103 9.68 -1.46 17.18
CA PRO A 103 8.23 -1.46 17.37
C PRO A 103 7.49 -0.99 16.11
N LEU A 104 8.00 0.04 15.42
CA LEU A 104 7.37 0.55 14.20
C LEU A 104 7.36 -0.52 13.09
N ARG A 105 8.45 -1.26 12.93
CA ARG A 105 8.51 -2.38 11.99
C ARG A 105 7.49 -3.48 12.34
N THR A 106 7.35 -3.85 13.61
CA THR A 106 6.37 -4.86 14.03
C THR A 106 4.93 -4.41 13.77
N GLU A 107 4.63 -3.13 13.97
CA GLU A 107 3.33 -2.55 13.65
C GLU A 107 3.04 -2.57 12.14
N LEU A 108 4.03 -2.21 11.32
CA LEU A 108 3.93 -2.30 9.86
C LEU A 108 3.69 -3.74 9.39
N ASP A 109 4.35 -4.72 10.00
CA ASP A 109 4.15 -6.14 9.66
C ASP A 109 2.74 -6.61 10.05
N ARG A 110 2.19 -6.15 11.18
CA ARG A 110 0.78 -6.39 11.55
C ARG A 110 -0.20 -5.76 10.56
N MET A 111 0.05 -4.52 10.13
CA MET A 111 -0.80 -3.85 9.13
C MET A 111 -0.76 -4.57 7.78
N ARG A 112 0.40 -5.08 7.35
CA ARG A 112 0.52 -5.91 6.15
C ARG A 112 -0.29 -7.20 6.27
N ALA A 113 -0.19 -7.88 7.40
CA ALA A 113 -0.98 -9.08 7.67
C ALA A 113 -2.49 -8.79 7.60
N MET A 114 -2.93 -7.67 8.18
CA MET A 114 -4.32 -7.22 8.15
C MET A 114 -4.81 -6.92 6.73
N LEU A 115 -4.01 -6.29 5.87
CA LEU A 115 -4.39 -6.09 4.47
C LEU A 115 -4.56 -7.41 3.72
N VAL A 116 -3.68 -8.38 3.98
CA VAL A 116 -3.80 -9.72 3.39
C VAL A 116 -5.07 -10.41 3.85
N THR A 117 -5.44 -10.32 5.13
CA THR A 117 -6.70 -10.90 5.63
C THR A 117 -7.91 -10.20 5.02
N LEU A 118 -7.91 -8.87 4.95
CA LEU A 118 -9.00 -8.10 4.33
C LEU A 118 -9.20 -8.48 2.86
N ARG A 119 -8.12 -8.65 2.09
CA ARG A 119 -8.21 -9.08 0.68
C ARG A 119 -8.71 -10.51 0.53
N LYS A 120 -8.27 -11.42 1.41
CA LYS A 120 -8.77 -12.81 1.41
C LYS A 120 -10.27 -12.86 1.65
N LEU A 121 -10.75 -12.12 2.66
CA LEU A 121 -12.18 -12.01 2.95
C LEU A 121 -12.97 -11.47 1.74
N GLN A 122 -12.39 -10.54 0.99
CA GLN A 122 -13.02 -9.95 -0.20
C GLN A 122 -13.16 -11.01 -1.29
N SER A 123 -12.06 -11.70 -1.59
CA SER A 123 -12.05 -12.76 -2.61
C SER A 123 -13.01 -13.90 -2.27
N SER A 124 -13.14 -14.28 -0.99
CA SER A 124 -14.10 -15.30 -0.57
C SER A 124 -15.56 -14.83 -0.68
N ALA A 125 -15.83 -13.56 -0.37
CA ALA A 125 -17.17 -12.99 -0.50
C ALA A 125 -17.60 -12.88 -1.96
N ASP A 126 -16.68 -12.52 -2.86
CA ASP A 126 -16.94 -12.47 -4.29
C ASP A 126 -17.17 -13.87 -4.89
N ALA A 127 -16.41 -14.87 -4.46
CA ALA A 127 -16.59 -16.26 -4.88
C ALA A 127 -17.93 -16.86 -4.42
N ALA A 128 -18.37 -16.56 -3.19
CA ALA A 128 -19.66 -17.02 -2.67
C ALA A 128 -20.86 -16.49 -3.50
N ASN A 129 -20.82 -15.20 -3.86
CA ASN A 129 -21.87 -14.58 -4.69
C ASN A 129 -21.90 -15.13 -6.13
N ALA A 130 -20.74 -15.48 -6.70
CA ALA A 130 -20.66 -16.07 -8.03
C ALA A 130 -21.28 -17.49 -8.08
N GLY A 131 -21.12 -18.28 -7.01
CA GLY A 131 -21.66 -19.64 -6.93
C GLY A 131 -23.19 -19.72 -6.78
N GLU A 132 -23.80 -18.72 -6.16
CA GLU A 132 -25.26 -18.67 -5.95
C GLU A 132 -26.04 -18.35 -7.24
N SER A 133 -25.40 -17.62 -8.17
CA SER A 133 -25.97 -17.25 -9.47
C SER A 133 -26.11 -18.43 -10.45
N ILE A 134 -25.30 -19.48 -10.28
CA ILE A 134 -25.29 -20.66 -11.16
C ILE A 134 -26.43 -21.63 -10.82
N LYS A 135 -26.85 -21.72 -9.54
CA LYS A 135 -27.93 -22.63 -9.13
C LYS A 135 -29.33 -22.16 -9.53
N LYS A 136 -29.51 -20.87 -9.82
CA LYS A 136 -30.81 -20.33 -10.26
C LYS A 136 -31.11 -20.61 -11.73
N THR A 137 -30.08 -20.69 -12.58
CA THR A 137 -30.24 -20.87 -14.03
C THR A 137 -30.52 -22.33 -14.44
N GLU A 138 -30.26 -23.32 -13.58
CA GLU A 138 -30.62 -24.72 -13.84
C GLU A 138 -32.09 -25.05 -13.54
N ASN A 139 -32.75 -24.28 -12.65
CA ASN A 139 -34.16 -24.51 -12.32
C ASN A 139 -35.14 -23.90 -13.35
N GLU A 140 -34.75 -22.87 -14.10
CA GLU A 140 -35.62 -22.27 -15.13
C GLU A 140 -35.64 -23.07 -16.45
N LYS A 141 -34.56 -23.79 -16.80
CA LYS A 141 -34.53 -24.64 -18.02
C LYS A 141 -35.35 -25.93 -17.90
N SER A 142 -35.78 -26.30 -16.71
CA SER A 142 -36.61 -27.50 -16.49
C SER A 142 -38.11 -27.22 -16.51
N ALA A 143 -38.52 -25.95 -16.59
CA ALA A 143 -39.93 -25.55 -16.61
C ALA A 143 -40.51 -25.32 -18.02
N GLU A 144 -39.67 -25.19 -19.06
CA GLU A 144 -40.11 -24.85 -20.43
C GLU A 144 -40.20 -26.10 -21.36
N LYS A 145 -40.34 -27.29 -20.78
CA LYS A 145 -40.43 -28.56 -21.53
C LYS A 145 -41.70 -29.38 -21.25
N LYS A 146 -42.75 -28.75 -20.73
CA LYS A 146 -44.08 -29.36 -20.57
C LYS A 146 -45.07 -28.78 -21.56
#